data_AF-A0A6I5CC10-F1
#
_entry.id   AF-A0A6I5CC10-F1
#
_cell.length_a   1.000
_cell.length_b   1.000
_cell.length_c   1.000
_cell.angle_alpha   90.00
_cell.angle_beta   90.00
_cell.angle_gamma   90.00
#
_symmetry.space_group_name_H-M   'P 1'
#
loop_
_entity.id
_entity.type
_entity.pdbx_description
1 polymer ?
#
loop_
_entity_poly.entity_id
_entity_poly.type
_entity_poly.pdbx_seq_one_letter_code
_entity_poly.pdbx_strand_id
1 'polypeptide(L)'
;MGIESDQVVYEYLSRVGDVAQQRQLSSATRMRLVSQLRDEIDRCRARTAVDSPAAVRRILDRLGSPDDIVAAAGGTTGSTGAPSAAA
;
A
#
# COMPACT_ATOMS: atom_id res chain seq x y z
N MET A 1 -8.10 -19.05 13.67
CA MET A 1 -7.37 -17.90 14.25
C MET A 1 -6.79 -17.09 13.10
N GLY A 2 -7.51 -16.07 12.62
CA GLY A 2 -7.03 -15.17 11.54
C GLY A 2 -6.28 -13.93 12.08
N ILE A 3 -6.14 -13.83 13.40
CA ILE A 3 -5.63 -12.64 14.10
C ILE A 3 -4.13 -12.42 13.83
N GLU A 4 -3.34 -13.50 13.73
CA GLU A 4 -1.91 -13.42 13.42
C GLU A 4 -1.67 -12.95 11.98
N SER A 5 -2.47 -13.46 11.04
CA SER A 5 -2.47 -13.01 9.64
C SER A 5 -2.81 -11.53 9.55
N ASP A 6 -3.80 -11.07 10.31
CA ASP A 6 -4.21 -9.66 10.36
C ASP A 6 -3.11 -8.77 10.96
N GLN A 7 -2.42 -9.24 11.99
CA GLN A 7 -1.29 -8.55 12.60
C GLN A 7 -0.17 -8.31 11.58
N VAL A 8 0.16 -9.30 10.74
CA VAL A 8 1.17 -9.14 9.68
C VAL A 8 0.76 -8.07 8.67
N VAL A 9 -0.52 -8.01 8.29
CA VAL A 9 -1.05 -6.96 7.41
C VAL A 9 -0.96 -5.59 8.08
N TYR A 10 -1.36 -5.49 9.35
CA TYR A 10 -1.33 -4.25 10.11
C TYR A 10 0.09 -3.70 10.26
N GLU A 11 1.06 -4.55 10.61
CA GLU A 11 2.49 -4.18 10.71
C GLU A 11 3.01 -3.62 9.40
N TYR A 12 2.65 -4.23 8.27
CA TYR A 12 3.04 -3.78 6.95
C TYR A 12 2.43 -2.41 6.60
N LEU A 13 1.12 -2.25 6.80
CA LEU A 13 0.42 -0.99 6.53
C LEU A 13 0.90 0.15 7.44
N SER A 14 1.20 -0.14 8.71
CA SER A 14 1.80 0.84 9.63
C SER A 14 3.13 1.34 9.07
N ARG A 15 4.03 0.42 8.66
CA ARG A 15 5.30 0.79 8.01
C ARG A 15 5.12 1.62 6.75
N VAL A 16 4.17 1.28 5.88
CA VAL A 16 3.86 2.10 4.69
C VAL A 16 3.42 3.50 5.10
N GLY A 17 2.56 3.62 6.12
CA GLY A 17 2.10 4.91 6.65
C GLY A 17 3.24 5.76 7.19
N ASP A 18 4.13 5.17 7.99
CA ASP A 18 5.32 5.81 8.54
C ASP A 18 6.26 6.30 7.43
N VAL A 19 6.57 5.47 6.43
CA VAL A 19 7.44 5.86 5.31
C VAL A 19 6.78 6.94 4.45
N ALA A 20 5.48 6.83 4.18
CA ALA A 20 4.72 7.87 3.49
C ALA A 20 4.72 9.21 4.22
N GLN A 21 4.71 9.18 5.56
CA GLN A 21 4.85 10.37 6.38
C GLN A 21 6.27 10.94 6.32
N GLN A 22 7.30 10.09 6.42
CA GLN A 22 8.71 10.50 6.31
C GLN A 22 9.04 11.13 4.96
N ARG A 23 8.43 10.63 3.87
CA ARG A 23 8.55 11.20 2.51
C ARG A 23 7.69 12.44 2.28
N GLN A 24 7.02 12.96 3.32
CA GLN A 24 6.18 14.15 3.27
C GLN A 24 5.06 14.06 2.21
N LEU A 25 4.55 12.85 1.95
CA LEU A 25 3.40 12.68 1.05
C LEU A 25 2.19 13.42 1.63
N SER A 26 1.39 14.03 0.74
CA SER A 26 0.12 14.62 1.13
C SER A 26 -0.76 13.57 1.82
N SER A 27 -1.51 13.98 2.85
CA SER A 27 -2.42 13.08 3.57
C SER A 27 -3.43 12.41 2.64
N ALA A 28 -3.90 13.11 1.59
CA ALA A 28 -4.77 12.53 0.57
C ALA A 28 -4.10 11.38 -0.19
N THR A 29 -2.83 11.57 -0.60
CA THR A 29 -2.03 10.53 -1.28
C THR A 29 -1.78 9.35 -0.35
N ARG A 30 -1.43 9.59 0.93
CA ARG A 30 -1.23 8.55 1.93
C ARG A 30 -2.50 7.72 2.15
N MET A 31 -3.64 8.37 2.33
CA MET A 31 -4.93 7.68 2.53
C MET A 31 -5.30 6.82 1.31
N ARG A 32 -5.10 7.36 0.09
CA ARG A 32 -5.33 6.62 -1.15
C ARG A 32 -4.42 5.39 -1.25
N LEU A 33 -3.13 5.55 -0.95
CA LEU A 33 -2.14 4.47 -0.99
C LEU A 33 -2.50 3.34 -0.02
N VAL A 34 -2.81 3.68 1.23
CA VAL A 34 -3.18 2.70 2.27
C VAL A 34 -4.47 1.97 1.90
N SER A 35 -5.48 2.66 1.35
CA SER A 35 -6.72 2.04 0.89
C SER A 35 -6.45 1.04 -0.24
N GLN A 36 -5.70 1.46 -1.27
CA GLN A 36 -5.38 0.60 -2.41
C GLN A 36 -4.62 -0.67 -1.98
N LEU A 37 -3.65 -0.53 -1.07
CA LEU A 37 -2.91 -1.67 -0.54
C LEU A 37 -3.81 -2.62 0.26
N ARG A 38 -4.72 -2.10 1.08
CA ARG A 38 -5.70 -2.93 1.79
C ARG A 38 -6.55 -3.74 0.82
N ASP A 39 -7.10 -3.10 -0.20
CA ASP A 39 -7.95 -3.75 -1.20
C ASP A 39 -7.19 -4.82 -2.01
N GLU A 40 -5.89 -4.61 -2.25
CA GLU A 40 -5.06 -5.55 -3.00
C GLU A 40 -4.65 -6.76 -2.16
N ILE A 41 -4.29 -6.53 -0.89
CA ILE A 41 -4.03 -7.60 0.09
C ILE A 41 -5.30 -8.44 0.27
N ASP A 42 -6.45 -7.81 0.49
CA ASP A 42 -7.73 -8.50 0.64
C ASP A 42 -8.07 -9.35 -0.59
N ARG A 43 -7.91 -8.81 -1.80
CA ARG A 43 -8.08 -9.57 -3.04
C ARG A 43 -7.14 -10.76 -3.16
N CYS A 44 -5.88 -10.64 -2.74
CA CYS A 44 -4.94 -11.75 -2.75
C CYS A 44 -5.30 -12.82 -1.70
N ARG A 45 -5.77 -12.40 -0.52
CA ARG A 45 -6.26 -13.29 0.54
C ARG A 45 -7.48 -14.07 0.08
N ALA A 46 -8.44 -13.40 -0.56
CA ALA A 46 -9.65 -14.04 -1.11
C ALA A 46 -9.34 -15.12 -2.18
N ARG A 47 -8.21 -15.00 -2.89
CA ARG A 47 -7.74 -16.02 -3.85
C ARG A 47 -7.01 -17.19 -3.18
N THR A 48 -6.62 -17.07 -1.92
CA THR A 48 -5.83 -18.06 -1.20
C THR A 48 -6.75 -18.89 -0.32
N ALA A 49 -6.73 -20.22 -0.45
CA ALA A 49 -7.60 -21.11 0.32
C ALA A 49 -7.30 -21.12 1.84
N VAL A 50 -6.14 -20.63 2.26
CA VAL A 50 -5.68 -20.65 3.66
C VAL A 50 -5.16 -19.28 4.09
N ASP A 51 -5.86 -18.66 5.04
CA ASP A 51 -5.50 -17.38 5.67
C ASP A 51 -4.46 -17.55 6.79
N SER A 52 -3.24 -17.94 6.40
CA SER A 52 -2.10 -18.09 7.33
C SER A 52 -1.08 -16.95 7.22
N PRO A 53 -0.34 -16.61 8.30
CA PRO A 53 0.64 -15.52 8.29
C PRO A 53 1.75 -15.75 7.25
N ALA A 54 2.14 -17.01 7.01
CA ALA A 54 3.10 -17.36 5.96
C ALA A 54 2.58 -17.06 4.54
N ALA A 55 1.28 -17.26 4.29
CA ALA A 55 0.65 -16.94 3.01
C ALA A 55 0.57 -15.42 2.80
N VAL A 56 0.15 -14.68 3.83
CA VAL A 56 0.16 -13.21 3.82
C VAL A 56 1.57 -12.68 3.56
N ARG A 57 2.59 -13.23 4.22
CA ARG A 57 3.97 -12.80 4.01
C ARG A 57 4.46 -12.99 2.58
N ARG A 58 4.02 -14.05 1.88
CA ARG A 58 4.27 -14.24 0.44
C ARG A 58 3.51 -13.24 -0.44
N ILE A 59 2.29 -12.85 -0.05
CA ILE A 59 1.53 -11.79 -0.74
C ILE A 59 2.27 -10.45 -0.61
N LEU A 60 2.70 -10.10 0.61
CA LEU A 60 3.46 -8.87 0.87
C LEU A 60 4.81 -8.86 0.15
N ASP A 61 5.50 -9.99 0.09
CA ASP A 61 6.76 -10.14 -0.66
C ASP A 61 6.57 -9.85 -2.16
N ARG A 62 5.44 -10.26 -2.75
CA ARG A 62 5.07 -9.93 -4.14
C ARG A 62 4.69 -8.47 -4.34
N LEU A 63 4.08 -7.83 -3.33
CA LEU A 63 3.77 -6.39 -3.36
C LEU A 63 5.02 -5.54 -3.27
N GLY A 64 6.05 -6.02 -2.57
CA GLY A 64 7.35 -5.37 -2.43
C GLY A 64 7.52 -4.67 -1.09
N SER A 65 8.62 -3.92 -0.98
CA SER A 65 8.98 -3.20 0.24
C SER A 65 8.11 -1.95 0.43
N PRO A 66 7.79 -1.58 1.69
CA PRO A 66 7.02 -0.38 1.97
C PRO A 66 7.67 0.89 1.41
N ASP A 67 9.00 0.97 1.37
CA ASP A 67 9.71 2.11 0.78
C ASP A 67 9.54 2.19 -0.75
N ASP A 68 9.65 1.07 -1.48
CA ASP A 68 9.40 1.02 -2.92
C ASP A 68 7.98 1.47 -3.28
N ILE A 69 6.99 0.99 -2.53
CA ILE A 69 5.59 1.34 -2.77
C ILE A 69 5.34 2.84 -2.53
N VAL A 70 5.91 3.38 -1.46
CA VAL A 70 5.81 4.81 -1.14
C VAL A 70 6.58 5.65 -2.16
N ALA A 71 7.76 5.21 -2.59
CA ALA A 71 8.57 5.88 -3.61
C ALA A 71 7.83 5.95 -4.96
N ALA A 72 7.18 4.86 -5.38
CA ALA A 72 6.35 4.82 -6.57
C ALA A 72 5.15 5.78 -6.47
N ALA A 73 4.51 5.86 -5.30
CA ALA A 73 3.40 6.78 -5.04
C ALA A 73 3.85 8.26 -5.04
N GLY A 74 5.02 8.55 -4.46
CA GLY A 74 5.60 9.89 -4.40
C GLY A 74 6.09 10.38 -5.77
N GLY A 75 6.68 9.51 -6.59
CA GLY A 75 7.12 9.84 -7.94
C GLY A 75 5.99 10.15 -8.92
N THR A 76 4.78 9.63 -8.66
CA THR A 76 3.61 9.88 -9.52
C THR A 76 3.05 11.30 -9.37
N THR A 77 3.41 12.03 -8.30
CA THR A 77 2.89 13.38 -8.04
C THR A 77 3.54 14.49 -8.90
N GLY A 78 4.51 14.13 -9.76
CA GLY A 78 5.16 15.08 -10.69
C GLY A 78 4.60 15.13 -12.12
N SER A 79 3.64 14.29 -12.50
CA SER A 79 3.16 14.26 -13.89
C SER A 79 1.70 13.82 -14.00
N THR A 80 0.78 14.67 -13.56
CA THR A 80 -0.47 14.84 -14.32
C THR A 80 -0.64 16.34 -14.52
N GLY A 81 -0.31 16.77 -15.72
CA GLY A 81 -0.40 18.15 -16.15
C GLY A 81 -1.81 18.68 -15.97
N ALA A 82 -1.89 19.89 -15.43
CA ALA A 82 -2.96 20.78 -15.79
C ALA A 82 -2.83 21.07 -17.30
N PRO A 83 -3.86 20.86 -18.14
CA PRO A 83 -3.97 21.66 -19.34
C PRO A 83 -4.37 23.07 -18.89
N SER A 84 -3.38 23.95 -18.78
CA SER A 84 -3.62 25.38 -18.93
C SER A 84 -3.71 25.66 -20.43
N ALA A 85 -4.87 26.17 -20.87
CA ALA A 85 -5.18 26.95 -22.09
C ALA A 85 -6.58 26.53 -22.62
N ALA A 86 -7.63 27.35 -22.56
CA ALA A 86 -7.89 28.64 -23.21
C ALA A 86 -8.87 28.46 -24.39
N ALA A 87 -10.07 29.03 -24.24
CA ALA A 87 -10.87 29.78 -25.23
C ALA A 87 -12.31 29.94 -24.70
#